data_AF-A0A847UQE3-F1
#
_entry.id   AF-A0A847UQE3-F1
#
_cell.length_a   1.000
_cell.length_b   1.000
_cell.length_c   1.000
_cell.angle_alpha   90.00
_cell.angle_beta   90.00
_cell.angle_gamma   90.00
#
_symmetry.space_group_name_H-M   'P 1'
#
loop_
_entity.id
_entity.type
_entity.pdbx_description
1 polymer ?
#
loop_
_entity_poly.entity_id
_entity_poly.type
_entity_poly.pdbx_seq_one_letter_code
_entity_poly.pdbx_strand_id
1 'polypeptide(L)'
;MSDEEYAHQALSALERIDVEALDQDGRDAYEEAVAAVDELAAALGERETDDAVAVDAPEEWADEEEEWDEKIDEAYEAAAIARSKGTLTVKTIDEREYYYLQWREGEQVKSQYVAPVSPA
;
A
#
# COMPACT_ATOMS: atom_id res chain seq x y z
N MET A 1 10.77 -4.13 2.76
CA MET A 1 10.84 -4.10 4.23
C MET A 1 10.40 -2.72 4.68
N SER A 2 9.09 -2.52 4.59
CA SER A 2 8.33 -1.45 5.26
C SER A 2 8.41 -1.64 6.78
N ASP A 3 8.20 -0.55 7.52
CA ASP A 3 8.08 -0.58 8.98
C ASP A 3 6.90 -1.47 9.43
N GLU A 4 5.85 -1.59 8.62
CA GLU A 4 4.73 -2.52 8.83
C GLU A 4 5.18 -3.99 8.76
N GLU A 5 6.00 -4.34 7.76
CA GLU A 5 6.52 -5.70 7.60
C GLU A 5 7.38 -6.12 8.81
N TYR A 6 8.10 -5.16 9.43
CA TYR A 6 8.85 -5.41 10.66
C TYR A 6 7.93 -5.64 11.86
N ALA A 7 6.81 -4.90 11.98
CA ALA A 7 5.83 -5.10 13.04
C ALA A 7 5.15 -6.48 12.92
N HIS A 8 4.75 -6.87 11.71
CA HIS A 8 4.22 -8.22 11.44
C HIS A 8 5.24 -9.33 11.75
N GLN A 9 6.52 -9.11 11.40
CA GLN A 9 7.57 -10.07 11.74
C GLN A 9 7.78 -10.19 13.26
N ALA A 10 7.65 -9.09 14.01
CA ALA A 10 7.72 -9.10 15.47
C ALA A 10 6.56 -9.89 16.09
N LEU A 11 5.34 -9.72 15.59
CA LEU A 11 4.17 -10.53 15.97
C LEU A 11 4.43 -12.03 15.75
N SER A 12 4.88 -12.40 14.55
CA SER A 12 5.25 -13.79 14.24
C SER A 12 6.38 -14.34 15.11
N ALA A 13 7.25 -13.48 15.65
CA ALA A 13 8.29 -13.89 16.58
C ALA A 13 7.73 -14.11 18.00
N LEU A 14 6.80 -13.26 18.44
CA LEU A 14 6.09 -13.41 19.71
C LEU A 14 5.27 -14.70 19.74
N GLU A 15 4.52 -15.03 18.66
CA GLU A 15 3.72 -16.26 18.59
C GLU A 15 4.52 -17.57 18.72
N ARG A 16 5.85 -17.51 18.55
CA ARG A 16 6.74 -18.67 18.73
C ARG A 16 7.18 -18.87 20.18
N ILE A 17 6.86 -17.93 21.08
CA ILE A 17 7.19 -18.04 22.50
C ILE A 17 6.27 -19.07 23.14
N ASP A 18 6.85 -19.99 23.91
CA ASP A 18 6.10 -20.95 24.71
C ASP A 18 5.52 -20.25 25.96
N VAL A 19 4.32 -19.67 25.80
CA VAL A 19 3.61 -18.91 26.86
C VAL A 19 3.21 -19.80 28.04
N GLU A 20 3.09 -21.11 27.80
CA GLU A 20 2.77 -22.10 28.84
C GLU A 20 3.93 -22.29 29.82
N ALA A 21 5.18 -22.14 29.37
CA ALA A 21 6.38 -22.19 30.20
C ALA A 21 6.64 -20.92 31.04
N LEU A 22 5.93 -19.82 30.78
CA LEU A 22 6.08 -18.57 31.52
C LEU A 22 5.38 -18.64 32.89
N ASP A 23 5.85 -17.85 33.85
CA ASP A 23 5.09 -17.55 35.07
C ASP A 23 3.95 -16.55 34.79
N GLN A 24 3.15 -16.21 35.80
CA GLN A 24 1.99 -15.34 35.60
C GLN A 24 2.41 -13.94 35.10
N ASP A 25 3.40 -13.31 35.72
CA ASP A 25 3.93 -12.01 35.28
C ASP A 25 4.48 -12.07 33.85
N GLY A 26 5.11 -13.19 33.47
CA GLY A 26 5.57 -13.43 32.11
C GLY A 26 4.43 -13.55 31.07
N ARG A 27 3.28 -14.15 31.45
CA ARG A 27 2.11 -14.24 30.58
C ARG A 27 1.44 -12.88 30.40
N ASP A 28 1.25 -12.13 31.49
CA ASP A 28 0.71 -10.76 31.44
C ASP A 28 1.58 -9.86 30.55
N ALA A 29 2.91 -9.94 30.67
CA ALA A 29 3.84 -9.20 29.83
C ALA A 29 3.81 -9.64 28.35
N TYR A 30 3.59 -10.92 28.07
CA TYR A 30 3.42 -11.43 26.71
C TYR A 30 2.15 -10.88 26.06
N GLU A 31 1.01 -10.91 26.78
CA GLU A 31 -0.26 -10.39 26.27
C GLU A 31 -0.17 -8.88 25.99
N GLU A 32 0.46 -8.12 26.88
CA GLU A 32 0.72 -6.69 26.67
C GLU A 32 1.61 -6.44 25.44
N ALA A 33 2.67 -7.23 25.27
CA ALA A 33 3.56 -7.10 24.11
C ALA A 33 2.87 -7.43 22.79
N VAL A 34 2.04 -8.48 22.74
CA VAL A 34 1.27 -8.83 21.54
C VAL A 34 0.30 -7.70 21.19
N ALA A 35 -0.46 -7.20 22.17
CA ALA A 35 -1.40 -6.09 21.94
C ALA A 35 -0.70 -4.81 21.46
N ALA A 36 0.45 -4.46 22.05
CA ALA A 36 1.21 -3.28 21.66
C ALA A 36 1.80 -3.38 20.24
N VAL A 37 2.27 -4.57 19.83
CA VAL A 37 2.80 -4.78 18.49
C VAL A 37 1.68 -4.81 17.44
N ASP A 38 0.52 -5.38 17.77
CA ASP A 38 -0.67 -5.36 16.92
C ASP A 38 -1.19 -3.93 16.66
N GLU A 39 -1.31 -3.13 17.72
CA GLU A 39 -1.67 -1.70 17.61
C GLU A 39 -0.66 -0.92 16.78
N LEU A 40 0.64 -1.18 16.98
CA LEU A 40 1.71 -0.55 16.18
C LEU A 40 1.63 -0.95 14.70
N ALA A 41 1.36 -2.23 14.40
CA ALA A 41 1.20 -2.70 13.03
C ALA A 41 0.02 -2.01 12.35
N ALA A 42 -1.13 -1.91 13.02
CA ALA A 42 -2.30 -1.18 12.53
C ALA A 42 -1.98 0.30 12.28
N ALA A 43 -1.36 0.98 13.24
CA ALA A 43 -1.00 2.40 13.10
C ALA A 43 0.01 2.66 11.97
N LEU A 44 0.92 1.72 11.71
CA LEU A 44 1.88 1.81 10.60
C LEU A 44 1.20 1.55 9.24
N GLY A 45 0.26 0.61 9.17
CA GLY A 45 -0.58 0.40 7.98
C GLY A 45 -1.52 1.57 7.68
N GLU A 46 -2.10 2.19 8.71
CA GLU A 46 -2.92 3.40 8.57
C GLU A 46 -2.08 4.62 8.11
N ARG A 47 -0.82 4.74 8.53
CA ARG A 47 0.04 5.87 8.12
C ARG A 47 0.58 5.74 6.69
N GLU A 48 0.61 4.55 6.10
CA GLU A 48 0.85 4.40 4.65
C GLU A 48 -0.40 4.72 3.81
N THR A 49 -1.60 4.73 4.41
CA THR A 49 -2.87 4.95 3.70
C THR A 49 -3.48 6.35 3.88
N ASP A 50 -3.14 7.11 4.93
CA ASP A 50 -3.76 8.42 5.24
C ASP A 50 -3.22 9.62 4.42
N ASP A 51 -2.16 9.46 3.62
CA ASP A 51 -1.80 10.46 2.59
C ASP A 51 -2.44 10.04 1.24
N ALA A 52 -3.74 9.74 1.31
CA ALA A 52 -4.59 9.39 0.18
C ALA A 52 -4.78 10.63 -0.71
N VAL A 53 -3.77 10.92 -1.54
CA VAL A 53 -3.98 11.73 -2.74
C VAL A 53 -4.85 10.87 -3.67
N ALA A 54 -6.17 10.97 -3.51
CA ALA A 54 -7.12 10.42 -4.45
C ALA A 54 -6.79 10.99 -5.83
N VAL A 55 -6.54 10.11 -6.79
CA VAL A 55 -6.32 10.50 -8.18
C VAL A 55 -7.70 10.58 -8.80
N ASP A 56 -8.24 11.78 -8.90
CA ASP A 56 -9.54 12.02 -9.56
C ASP A 56 -9.59 11.34 -10.92
N ALA A 57 -10.76 10.78 -11.23
CA ALA A 57 -11.03 10.19 -12.52
C ALA A 57 -10.90 11.24 -13.63
N PRO A 58 -10.15 10.94 -14.70
CA PRO A 58 -10.12 11.79 -15.87
C PRO A 58 -11.49 11.83 -16.56
N GLU A 59 -11.74 12.86 -17.38
CA GLU A 59 -13.05 13.03 -18.07
C GLU A 59 -13.51 11.80 -18.84
N GLU A 60 -12.58 11.04 -19.46
CA GLU A 60 -12.90 9.81 -20.20
C GLU A 60 -13.39 8.65 -19.31
N TRP A 61 -13.11 8.72 -18.00
CA TRP A 61 -13.48 7.72 -17.00
C TRP A 61 -14.51 8.26 -15.98
N ALA A 62 -15.04 9.46 -16.20
CA ALA A 62 -16.00 10.09 -15.29
C ALA A 62 -17.34 9.32 -15.21
N ASP A 63 -17.67 8.51 -16.22
CA ASP A 63 -18.83 7.62 -16.19
C ASP A 63 -18.54 6.27 -15.48
N GLU A 64 -17.27 5.94 -15.25
CA GLU A 64 -16.75 4.67 -14.73
C GLU A 64 -15.84 4.89 -13.51
N GLU A 65 -16.18 5.85 -12.63
CA GLU A 65 -15.34 6.23 -11.48
C GLU A 65 -15.03 5.06 -10.53
N GLU A 66 -15.99 4.15 -10.33
CA GLU A 66 -15.79 2.96 -9.49
C GLU A 66 -14.74 2.00 -10.07
N GLU A 67 -14.74 1.82 -11.40
CA GLU A 67 -13.72 1.00 -12.08
C GLU A 67 -12.36 1.72 -12.13
N TRP A 68 -12.38 3.04 -12.26
CA TRP A 68 -11.18 3.86 -12.21
C TRP A 68 -10.45 3.73 -10.86
N ASP A 69 -11.19 3.81 -9.76
CA ASP A 69 -10.63 3.68 -8.40
C ASP A 69 -9.95 2.32 -8.22
N GLU A 70 -10.61 1.23 -8.66
CA GLU A 70 -10.04 -0.12 -8.64
C GLU A 70 -8.74 -0.21 -9.47
N LYS A 71 -8.72 0.35 -10.68
CA LYS A 71 -7.53 0.33 -11.57
C LYS A 71 -6.37 1.11 -10.96
N ILE A 72 -6.67 2.22 -10.31
CA ILE A 72 -5.69 3.02 -9.61
C ILE A 72 -5.15 2.27 -8.38
N ASP A 73 -6.01 1.64 -7.57
CA ASP A 73 -5.60 0.80 -6.44
C ASP A 73 -4.69 -0.34 -6.88
N GLU A 74 -5.09 -1.12 -7.88
CA GLU A 74 -4.28 -2.21 -8.43
C GLU A 74 -2.90 -1.70 -8.89
N ALA A 75 -2.85 -0.53 -9.53
CA ALA A 75 -1.59 0.07 -9.99
C ALA A 75 -0.68 0.49 -8.83
N TYR A 76 -1.22 1.01 -7.73
CA TYR A 76 -0.45 1.38 -6.55
C TYR A 76 0.04 0.16 -5.76
N GLU A 77 -0.80 -0.86 -5.61
CA GLU A 77 -0.41 -2.15 -5.02
C GLU A 77 0.72 -2.80 -5.82
N ALA A 78 0.59 -2.85 -7.15
CA ALA A 78 1.62 -3.38 -8.03
C ALA A 78 2.93 -2.57 -8.00
N ALA A 79 2.83 -1.25 -7.84
CA ALA A 79 3.98 -0.37 -7.71
C ALA A 79 4.67 -0.46 -6.33
N ALA A 80 3.97 -0.94 -5.30
CA ALA A 80 4.40 -0.95 -3.91
C ALA A 80 4.95 0.43 -3.46
N ILE A 81 4.23 1.50 -3.83
CA ILE A 81 4.56 2.89 -3.47
C ILE A 81 3.42 3.56 -2.72
N ALA A 82 3.78 4.51 -1.86
CA ALA A 82 2.82 5.43 -1.25
C ALA A 82 2.11 6.30 -2.31
N ARG A 83 0.81 6.58 -2.09
CA ARG A 83 -0.03 7.40 -2.98
C ARG A 83 0.58 8.77 -3.29
N SER A 84 1.21 9.42 -2.31
CA SER A 84 1.85 10.73 -2.48
C SER A 84 3.07 10.74 -3.42
N LYS A 85 3.65 9.57 -3.75
CA LYS A 85 4.83 9.47 -4.62
C LYS A 85 4.47 9.26 -6.10
N GLY A 86 3.29 8.72 -6.36
CA GLY A 86 2.83 8.42 -7.70
C GLY A 86 2.27 9.67 -8.38
N THR A 87 2.54 9.83 -9.67
CA THR A 87 1.92 10.86 -10.49
C THR A 87 1.32 10.19 -11.73
N LEU A 88 0.03 10.41 -11.96
CA LEU A 88 -0.64 9.92 -13.16
C LEU A 88 -0.12 10.69 -14.39
N THR A 89 0.25 9.98 -15.44
CA THR A 89 0.78 10.55 -16.68
C THR A 89 0.21 9.81 -17.87
N VAL A 90 -0.18 10.54 -18.91
CA VAL A 90 -0.58 9.94 -20.19
C VAL A 90 0.65 9.66 -21.05
N LYS A 91 0.73 8.45 -21.61
CA LYS A 91 1.74 8.07 -22.61
C LYS A 91 1.07 7.63 -23.90
N THR A 92 1.56 8.17 -25.02
CA THR A 92 1.16 7.75 -26.35
C THR A 92 2.11 6.65 -26.86
N ILE A 93 1.56 5.48 -27.19
CA ILE A 93 2.27 4.31 -27.71
C ILE A 93 1.44 3.76 -28.88
N ASP A 94 2.04 3.58 -30.06
CA ASP A 94 1.34 3.06 -31.26
C ASP A 94 0.02 3.80 -31.58
N GLU A 95 0.06 5.14 -31.55
CA GLU A 95 -1.10 6.02 -31.81
C GLU A 95 -2.25 5.87 -30.82
N ARG A 96 -2.03 5.16 -29.71
CA ARG A 96 -2.98 4.98 -28.60
C ARG A 96 -2.47 5.63 -27.34
N GLU A 97 -3.37 6.09 -26.49
CA GLU A 97 -3.03 6.78 -25.26
C GLU A 97 -3.39 5.93 -24.04
N TYR A 98 -2.52 5.95 -23.04
CA TYR A 98 -2.63 5.14 -21.83
C TYR A 98 -2.24 5.94 -20.60
N TYR A 99 -2.95 5.71 -19.50
CA TYR A 99 -2.60 6.20 -18.18
C TYR A 99 -1.54 5.32 -17.54
N TYR A 100 -0.47 5.97 -17.08
CA TYR A 100 0.61 5.35 -16.31
C TYR A 100 0.79 6.09 -14.99
N LEU A 101 1.00 5.32 -13.94
CA LEU A 101 1.48 5.83 -12.67
C LEU A 101 3.00 5.92 -12.72
N GLN A 102 3.57 7.11 -12.52
CA GLN A 102 5.01 7.36 -12.60
C GLN A 102 5.57 7.84 -11.26
N TRP A 103 6.73 7.31 -10.85
CA TRP A 103 7.43 7.74 -9.65
C TRP A 103 8.94 7.65 -9.84
N ARG A 104 9.68 8.23 -8.88
CA ARG A 104 11.15 8.11 -8.82
C ARG A 104 11.56 7.17 -7.71
N GLU A 105 12.46 6.25 -8.06
CA GLU A 105 13.14 5.37 -7.13
C GLU A 105 14.64 5.63 -7.25
N GLY A 106 15.16 6.49 -6.37
CA GLY A 106 16.53 7.00 -6.46
C GLY A 106 16.75 7.81 -7.74
N GLU A 107 17.63 7.32 -8.61
CA GLU A 107 17.97 7.97 -9.89
C GLU A 107 17.13 7.46 -11.07
N GLN A 108 16.33 6.41 -10.87
CA GLN A 108 15.53 5.79 -11.93
C GLN A 108 14.07 6.26 -11.87
N VAL A 109 13.51 6.53 -13.04
CA VAL A 109 12.08 6.77 -13.20
C VAL A 109 11.40 5.44 -13.49
N LYS A 110 10.44 5.07 -12.65
CA LYS A 110 9.61 3.87 -12.80
C LYS A 110 8.23 4.26 -13.27
N SER A 111 7.56 3.37 -13.97
CA SER A 111 6.17 3.57 -14.37
C SER A 111 5.39 2.26 -14.35
N GLN A 112 4.18 2.30 -13.81
CA GLN A 112 3.22 1.21 -13.77
C GLN A 112 2.02 1.56 -14.66
N TYR A 113 1.55 0.58 -15.43
CA TYR A 113 0.35 0.74 -16.25
C TYR A 113 -0.91 0.80 -15.37
N VAL A 114 -1.85 1.68 -15.72
CA VAL A 114 -3.16 1.81 -15.04
C VAL A 114 -4.27 1.36 -15.96
N ALA A 115 -4.54 2.12 -17.03
CA ALA A 115 -5.70 1.93 -17.90
C ALA A 115 -5.49 2.60 -19.27
N PRO A 116 -6.24 2.23 -20.33
CA PRO A 116 -6.28 3.03 -21.55
C PRO A 116 -6.95 4.39 -21.29
N VAL A 117 -6.60 5.40 -22.08
CA VAL A 117 -7.23 6.74 -21.95
C VAL A 117 -8.71 6.66 -22.34
N SER A 118 -9.00 6.02 -23.46
CA SER A 118 -10.36 5.71 -23.85
C SER A 118 -10.73 4.29 -23.40
N PRO A 119 -11.67 4.13 -22.45
CA PRO A 119 -12.26 2.83 -22.15
C PRO A 119 -13.00 2.28 -23.39
N ALA A 120 -13.13 0.96 -23.49
CA ALA A 120 -13.57 0.25 -24.70
C ALA A 120 -15.06 -0.11 -24.68
#